data_AF-A0A484GU21-F1
#
_entry.id   AF-A0A484GU21-F1
#
_cell.length_a   1.000
_cell.length_b   1.000
_cell.length_c   1.000
_cell.angle_alpha   90.00
_cell.angle_beta   90.00
_cell.angle_gamma   90.00
#
_symmetry.space_group_name_H-M   'P 1'
#
loop_
_entity.id
_entity.type
_entity.pdbx_description
1 polymer ?
#
loop_
_entity_poly.entity_id
_entity_poly.type
_entity_poly.pdbx_seq_one_letter_code
_entity_poly.pdbx_strand_id
1 'polypeptide(L)' 'VEAFPARTEKVLEVTKALLKDIIPRYSLPSTIQSDHGSAFIAEITQTVNKALGI' A
#
# COMPACT_ATOMS: atom_id res chain seq x y z
N VAL A 1 -7.24 -5.78 13.45
CA VAL A 1 -7.04 -5.71 11.99
C VAL A 1 -7.92 -4.58 11.47
N GLU A 2 -7.34 -3.59 10.79
CA GLU A 2 -8.08 -2.44 10.23
C GLU A 2 -8.06 -2.61 8.69
N ALA A 3 -9.21 -2.45 8.05
CA ALA A 3 -9.36 -2.65 6.61
C ALA A 3 -9.80 -1.34 5.96
N PHE A 4 -9.09 -0.94 4.91
CA PHE A 4 -9.46 0.22 4.10
C PHE A 4 -10.32 -0.25 2.93
N PRO A 5 -11.54 0.29 2.76
CA PRO A 5 -12.39 -0.11 1.66
C PRO A 5 -11.77 0.39 0.34
N ALA A 6 -11.27 -0.54 -0.48
CA ALA A 6 -10.96 -0.30 -1.88
C ALA A 6 -12.04 -0.98 -2.73
N ARG A 7 -12.56 -0.31 -3.76
CA ARG A 7 -13.56 -0.93 -4.65
C ARG A 7 -12.92 -2.03 -5.51
N THR A 8 -11.63 -1.89 -5.78
CA THR A 8 -10.86 -2.81 -6.61
C THR A 8 -9.42 -2.90 -6.09
N GLU A 9 -8.77 -4.04 -6.29
CA GLU A 9 -7.32 -4.24 -6.03
C GLU A 9 -6.45 -3.56 -7.11
N LYS A 10 -6.93 -2.47 -7.71
CA LYS A 10 -6.19 -1.73 -8.72
C LYS A 10 -5.12 -0.88 -8.04
N VAL A 11 -3.93 -0.83 -8.63
CA VAL A 11 -2.79 -0.04 -8.15
C VAL A 11 -3.17 1.41 -7.86
N LEU A 12 -3.95 2.04 -8.73
CA LEU A 12 -4.32 3.43 -8.51
C LEU A 12 -5.21 3.64 -7.29
N GLU A 13 -6.04 2.66 -6.91
CA GLU A 13 -6.85 2.76 -5.68
C GLU A 13 -6.00 2.49 -4.44
N VAL A 14 -5.16 1.45 -4.48
CA VAL A 14 -4.26 1.11 -3.36
C VAL A 14 -3.25 2.22 -3.10
N THR A 15 -2.60 2.76 -4.13
CA THR A 15 -1.66 3.88 -3.99
C THR A 15 -2.36 5.14 -3.51
N LYS A 16 -3.60 5.41 -3.96
CA LYS A 16 -4.38 6.55 -3.44
C LYS A 16 -4.70 6.38 -1.96
N ALA A 17 -5.19 5.21 -1.55
CA ALA A 17 -5.49 4.93 -0.16
C ALA A 17 -4.25 5.04 0.72
N LEU A 18 -3.11 4.51 0.26
CA LEU A 18 -1.85 4.59 0.98
C LEU A 18 -1.40 6.05 1.20
N LEU A 19 -1.38 6.86 0.14
CA LEU A 19 -0.89 8.23 0.20
C LEU A 19 -1.85 9.19 0.90
N LYS A 20 -3.17 9.00 0.74
CA LYS A 20 -4.18 9.95 1.23
C LYS A 20 -4.79 9.58 2.56
N ASP A 21 -4.90 8.28 2.84
CA ASP A 21 -5.63 7.81 4.02
C ASP A 21 -4.67 7.22 5.06
N ILE A 22 -3.71 6.39 4.64
CA ILE A 22 -2.82 5.69 5.56
C ILE A 22 -1.68 6.58 6.07
N ILE A 23 -0.84 7.13 5.18
CA ILE A 23 0.33 7.92 5.62
C ILE A 23 -0.06 9.11 6.52
N PRO A 24 -1.11 9.91 6.20
CA PRO A 24 -1.49 11.02 7.06
C PRO A 24 -1.98 10.58 8.44
N ARG A 25 -2.57 9.38 8.55
CA ARG A 25 -3.17 8.87 9.79
C ARG A 25 -2.20 8.11 10.67
N TYR A 26 -1.29 7.33 10.08
CA TYR A 26 -0.37 6.45 10.82
C TYR A 26 1.10 6.86 10.69
N SER A 27 1.38 8.00 10.06
CA SER A 27 2.71 8.37 9.60
C SER A 27 3.27 7.37 8.57
N LEU A 28 4.52 7.54 8.14
CA LEU A 28 5.12 6.67 7.14
C LEU A 28 5.19 5.23 7.69
N PRO A 29 4.55 4.24 7.04
CA PRO A 29 4.66 2.86 7.49
C PRO A 29 6.11 2.40 7.36
N SER A 30 6.63 1.68 8.35
CA SER A 30 8.00 1.13 8.33
C SER A 30 8.15 -0.12 7.47
N THR A 31 7.02 -0.76 7.11
CA THR A 31 6.95 -1.93 6.23
C THR A 31 5.56 -2.02 5.66
N ILE A 32 5.44 -2.33 4.37
CA ILE A 32 4.17 -2.68 3.72
C ILE A 32 4.23 -4.15 3.36
N GLN A 33 3.33 -4.97 3.92
CA GLN A 33 3.16 -6.37 3.55
C GLN A 33 1.85 -6.54 2.79
N SER A 34 1.94 -7.16 1.62
CA SER A 34 0.77 -7.66 0.88
C SER A 34 0.49 -9.09 1.29
N ASP A 35 -0.77 -9.50 1.31
CA ASP A 35 -1.08 -10.90 1.08
C ASP A 35 -0.59 -11.24 -0.34
N HIS A 36 0.17 -12.31 -0.52
CA HIS A 36 0.79 -12.67 -1.79
C HIS A 36 -0.22 -13.05 -2.90
N GLY A 37 -1.48 -12.68 -2.75
CA GLY A 37 -2.51 -12.73 -3.78
C GLY A 37 -2.25 -11.62 -4.79
N SER A 38 -1.92 -12.01 -6.02
CA SER A 38 -1.50 -11.15 -7.13
C SER A 38 -0.05 -10.67 -7.08
N ALA A 39 0.73 -11.08 -8.08
CA ALA A 39 2.09 -10.58 -8.33
C ALA A 39 2.15 -9.05 -8.50
N PHE A 40 1.01 -8.41 -8.77
CA PHE A 40 0.85 -6.97 -8.98
C PHE A 40 1.04 -6.13 -7.71
N ILE A 41 0.60 -6.62 -6.55
CA ILE A 41 0.82 -5.88 -5.29
C ILE A 41 2.27 -6.02 -4.86
N ALA A 42 2.92 -7.18 -5.10
CA ALA A 42 4.32 -7.38 -4.73
C ALA A 42 5.28 -6.39 -5.42
N GLU A 43 5.07 -6.08 -6.71
CA GLU A 43 5.94 -5.15 -7.45
C GLU A 43 5.75 -3.69 -7.00
N ILE A 44 4.52 -3.28 -6.75
CA ILE A 44 4.20 -1.92 -6.30
C ILE A 44 4.58 -1.73 -4.84
N THR A 45 4.31 -2.72 -3.98
CA THR A 45 4.78 -2.72 -2.59
C THR A 45 6.29 -2.63 -2.56
N GLN A 46 7.02 -3.38 -3.38
CA GLN A 46 8.48 -3.21 -3.47
C GLN A 46 8.88 -1.83 -4.00
N THR A 47 8.21 -1.31 -5.01
CA THR A 47 8.56 -0.01 -5.61
C THR A 47 8.30 1.13 -4.63
N VAL A 48 7.18 1.09 -3.92
CA VAL A 48 6.82 2.03 -2.87
C VAL A 48 7.77 1.88 -1.68
N ASN A 49 8.08 0.66 -1.26
CA ASN A 49 9.06 0.41 -0.20
C ASN A 49 10.43 1.01 -0.56
N LYS A 50 10.92 0.77 -1.77
CA LYS A 50 12.15 1.39 -2.29
C LYS A 50 12.07 2.92 -2.32
N ALA A 51 10.95 3.48 -2.74
CA ALA A 51 10.77 4.94 -2.81
C ALA A 51 10.68 5.58 -1.41
N LEU A 52 10.17 4.84 -0.43
CA LEU A 52 10.03 5.27 0.96
C LEU A 52 11.24 4.88 1.83
N GLY A 53 12.17 4.06 1.32
CA GLY A 53 13.37 3.61 2.02
C GLY A 53 13.11 2.57 3.13
N ILE A 54 12.04 1.79 2.99
CA ILE A 54 11.56 0.78 3.95
C ILE A 54 11.61 -0.64 3.40
#